data_AF-R7EL69-F1
#
_entry.id   AF-R7EL69-F1
#
_cell.length_a   1.000
_cell.length_b   1.000
_cell.length_c   1.000
_cell.angle_alpha   90.00
_cell.angle_beta   90.00
_cell.angle_gamma   90.00
#
_symmetry.space_group_name_H-M   'P 1'
#
loop_
_entity.id
_entity.type
_entity.pdbx_description
1 polymer ?
#
loop_
_entity_poly.entity_id
_entity_poly.type
_entity_poly.pdbx_seq_one_letter_code
_entity_poly.pdbx_strand_id
1 'polypeptide(L)'
;MDGFADILSEIFLAVLSMSLTGTVAVLAVMLARCIIRKAPRALICLMWAIPAIRLVLPAAPESAFSVMPSASPVVSGSANLPAVGINSGIAAVGDIVNPALDVILAPAADGAAVRYGMLLHAAALIWLTGVCAFLAYAIVSRLKLRRRVAMSIRDDSGAYLCDGLSSPFVIGMIHPKIYLPSALAGETKAFVIAHERAHISRRDNVWKLISYVIRAVHWFNPFCLIAHMLFCRDIELACDEKVIKSFEFEEKRRYSQAVLDLSAAKSGLSVDALPFGGINVKERIKKVLNYKKHSVAAIAFAAAVCAVLALCLLTNPITAQGKNEPVINEIKEARCDIEGVKIIFVSLCTEDGRLCRLNIDVENEGPDSCIFSDAELYCGDEPMKPKKGRGLGLPNMFISSNGGQITHFTADLSGYDIVAGKEYSIVWDVSREPNDMEKYSARITFTTGLLDTDDLKGPAPKTDSEVTCRE
;
A
#
# COMPACT_ATOMS: atom_id res chain seq x y z
N MET A 1 -25.01 -13.62 5.17
CA MET A 1 -24.48 -12.82 4.05
C MET A 1 -23.35 -11.90 4.52
N ASP A 2 -23.34 -11.55 5.81
CA ASP A 2 -22.38 -10.62 6.43
C ASP A 2 -20.91 -11.08 6.29
N GLY A 3 -20.61 -12.36 6.53
CA GLY A 3 -19.23 -12.86 6.41
C GLY A 3 -18.59 -12.75 5.01
N PHE A 4 -19.38 -12.79 3.92
CA PHE A 4 -18.82 -12.56 2.58
C PHE A 4 -18.53 -11.08 2.33
N ALA A 5 -19.36 -10.20 2.89
CA ALA A 5 -19.21 -8.76 2.75
C ALA A 5 -17.96 -8.25 3.48
N ASP A 6 -17.67 -8.82 4.65
CA ASP A 6 -16.49 -8.50 5.46
C ASP A 6 -15.21 -8.96 4.76
N ILE A 7 -15.16 -10.22 4.30
CA ILE A 7 -14.01 -10.78 3.56
C ILE A 7 -13.72 -9.95 2.29
N LEU A 8 -14.75 -9.55 1.54
CA LEU A 8 -14.55 -8.75 0.33
C LEU A 8 -13.92 -7.38 0.65
N SER A 9 -14.34 -6.78 1.76
CA SER A 9 -13.84 -5.49 2.22
C SER A 9 -12.40 -5.59 2.71
N GLU A 10 -12.04 -6.66 3.41
CA GLU A 10 -10.65 -6.97 3.80
C GLU A 10 -9.74 -7.18 2.58
N ILE A 11 -10.18 -7.97 1.60
CA ILE A 11 -9.44 -8.18 0.34
C ILE A 11 -9.23 -6.84 -0.37
N PHE A 12 -10.27 -6.01 -0.45
CA PHE A 12 -10.17 -4.69 -1.08
C PHE A 12 -9.16 -3.78 -0.36
N LEU A 13 -9.18 -3.74 0.98
CA LEU A 13 -8.20 -2.97 1.77
C LEU A 13 -6.77 -3.49 1.57
N ALA A 14 -6.58 -4.81 1.52
CA ALA A 14 -5.29 -5.41 1.21
C ALA A 14 -4.80 -5.00 -0.18
N VAL A 15 -5.66 -5.05 -1.20
CA VAL A 15 -5.35 -4.59 -2.57
C VAL A 15 -5.05 -3.09 -2.62
N LEU A 16 -5.72 -2.28 -1.81
CA LEU A 16 -5.46 -0.86 -1.71
C LEU A 16 -4.06 -0.59 -1.14
N SER A 17 -3.68 -1.26 -0.04
CA SER A 17 -2.34 -1.15 0.54
C SER A 17 -1.25 -1.65 -0.43
N MET A 18 -1.47 -2.80 -1.09
CA MET A 18 -0.58 -3.30 -2.15
C MET A 18 -0.44 -2.32 -3.32
N SER A 19 -1.52 -1.61 -3.67
CA SER A 19 -1.49 -0.60 -4.74
C SER A 19 -0.65 0.62 -4.36
N LEU A 20 -0.75 1.07 -3.10
CA LEU A 20 0.01 2.22 -2.60
C LEU A 20 1.51 1.92 -2.58
N THR A 21 1.90 0.82 -1.93
CA THR A 21 3.30 0.38 -1.86
C THR A 21 3.86 -0.01 -3.24
N GLY A 22 3.06 -0.70 -4.06
CA GLY A 22 3.40 -1.07 -5.43
C GLY A 22 3.65 0.14 -6.34
N THR A 23 2.98 1.28 -6.10
CA THR A 23 3.20 2.52 -6.86
C THR A 23 4.62 3.06 -6.66
N VAL A 24 5.15 2.98 -5.44
CA VAL A 24 6.55 3.38 -5.15
C VAL A 24 7.52 2.50 -5.96
N ALA A 25 7.29 1.19 -6.00
CA ALA A 25 8.11 0.28 -6.80
C ALA A 25 8.00 0.56 -8.31
N VAL A 26 6.80 0.86 -8.82
CA VAL A 26 6.59 1.24 -10.23
C VAL A 26 7.38 2.50 -10.57
N LEU A 27 7.29 3.54 -9.74
CA LEU A 27 8.00 4.80 -9.96
C LEU A 27 9.53 4.61 -9.91
N ALA A 28 10.03 3.82 -8.95
CA ALA A 28 11.44 3.50 -8.86
C ALA A 28 11.97 2.77 -10.10
N VAL A 29 11.22 1.79 -10.63
CA VAL A 29 11.56 1.12 -11.89
C VAL A 29 11.51 2.09 -13.07
N MET A 30 10.51 2.97 -13.12
CA MET A 30 10.42 4.00 -14.17
C MET A 30 11.65 4.93 -14.18
N LEU A 31 12.13 5.35 -13.01
CA LEU A 31 13.35 6.16 -12.87
C LEU A 31 14.60 5.37 -13.25
N ALA A 32 14.73 4.14 -12.75
CA ALA A 32 15.89 3.30 -13.02
C ALA A 32 16.05 2.98 -14.51
N ARG A 33 14.94 2.82 -15.25
CA ARG A 33 14.93 2.70 -16.73
C ARG A 33 15.60 3.88 -17.44
N CYS A 34 15.55 5.08 -16.87
CA CYS A 34 16.23 6.25 -17.41
C CYS A 34 17.74 6.22 -17.15
N ILE A 35 18.19 5.59 -16.07
CA ILE A 35 19.60 5.46 -15.70
C ILE A 35 20.26 4.37 -16.55
N ILE A 36 19.63 3.19 -16.64
CA ILE A 36 20.21 2.03 -17.35
C ILE A 36 19.85 1.97 -18.84
N ARG A 37 19.73 3.12 -19.52
CA ARG A 37 19.33 3.20 -20.95
C ARG A 37 20.21 2.39 -21.90
N LYS A 38 21.46 2.13 -21.52
CA LYS A 38 22.46 1.35 -22.27
C LYS A 38 22.43 -0.16 -21.97
N ALA A 39 21.57 -0.62 -21.06
CA ALA A 39 21.48 -2.04 -20.71
C ALA A 39 20.73 -2.86 -21.77
N PRO A 40 20.94 -4.20 -21.78
CA PRO A 40 20.10 -5.13 -22.52
C PRO A 40 18.62 -4.94 -22.18
N ARG A 41 17.75 -4.85 -23.19
CA ARG A 41 16.31 -4.64 -22.98
C ARG A 41 15.65 -5.81 -22.25
N ALA A 42 16.22 -7.01 -22.35
CA ALA A 42 15.78 -8.17 -21.59
C ALA A 42 15.90 -7.97 -20.06
N LEU A 43 16.98 -7.32 -19.58
CA LEU A 43 17.14 -6.98 -18.16
C LEU A 43 16.13 -5.92 -17.73
N ILE A 44 15.85 -4.93 -18.57
CA ILE A 44 14.81 -3.93 -18.30
C ILE A 44 13.43 -4.59 -18.18
N CYS A 45 13.12 -5.58 -19.01
CA CYS A 45 11.88 -6.36 -18.88
C CYS A 45 11.81 -7.10 -17.53
N LEU A 46 12.94 -7.64 -17.06
CA LEU A 46 13.02 -8.37 -15.80
C LEU A 46 12.80 -7.47 -14.58
N MET A 47 13.19 -6.19 -14.63
CA MET A 47 12.93 -5.24 -13.54
C MET A 47 11.45 -5.05 -13.23
N TRP A 48 10.58 -5.18 -14.23
CA TRP A 48 9.14 -5.10 -14.04
C TRP A 48 8.58 -6.24 -13.18
N ALA A 49 9.34 -7.32 -12.96
CA ALA A 49 8.99 -8.35 -11.99
C ALA A 49 8.93 -7.80 -10.56
N ILE A 50 9.76 -6.79 -10.22
CA ILE A 50 9.81 -6.20 -8.86
C ILE A 50 8.44 -5.59 -8.47
N PRO A 51 7.89 -4.61 -9.21
CA PRO A 51 6.57 -4.08 -8.90
C PRO A 51 5.47 -5.12 -9.11
N ALA A 52 5.60 -6.05 -10.06
CA ALA A 52 4.62 -7.11 -10.25
C ALA A 52 4.49 -8.03 -9.03
N ILE A 53 5.62 -8.44 -8.43
CA ILE A 53 5.63 -9.23 -7.20
C ILE A 53 4.97 -8.45 -6.06
N ARG A 54 5.28 -7.15 -5.91
CA ARG A 54 4.70 -6.31 -4.85
C ARG A 54 3.22 -6.01 -4.99
N LEU A 55 2.73 -5.92 -6.22
CA LEU A 55 1.30 -5.72 -6.48
C LEU A 55 0.49 -7.00 -6.23
N VAL A 56 1.12 -8.17 -6.25
CA VAL A 56 0.45 -9.48 -6.10
C VAL A 56 0.59 -10.07 -4.70
N LEU A 57 1.74 -9.88 -4.05
CA LEU A 57 2.02 -10.48 -2.74
C LEU A 57 1.71 -9.47 -1.61
N PRO A 58 0.77 -9.80 -0.71
CA PRO A 58 0.39 -8.92 0.41
C PRO A 58 1.48 -8.82 1.48
N ALA A 59 2.30 -9.86 1.63
CA ALA A 59 3.38 -9.91 2.61
C ALA A 59 4.74 -9.98 1.90
N ALA A 60 5.72 -9.29 2.50
CA ALA A 60 7.11 -9.33 2.06
C ALA A 60 8.05 -9.49 3.25
N PRO A 61 9.22 -10.12 3.04
CA PRO A 61 10.20 -10.30 4.10
C PRO A 61 10.70 -8.95 4.63
N GLU A 62 10.98 -8.89 5.92
CA GLU A 62 11.52 -7.69 6.55
C GLU A 62 13.02 -7.54 6.30
N SER A 63 13.51 -6.30 6.17
CA SER A 63 14.93 -5.99 6.00
C SER A 63 15.26 -4.57 6.44
N ALA A 64 16.46 -4.40 7.01
CA ALA A 64 17.01 -3.09 7.37
C ALA A 64 17.30 -2.19 6.16
N PHE A 65 17.31 -2.76 4.95
CA PHE A 65 17.60 -2.04 3.71
C PHE A 65 16.34 -1.63 2.93
N SER A 66 15.16 -1.83 3.50
CA SER A 66 13.90 -1.43 2.87
C SER A 66 13.76 0.09 2.82
N VAL A 67 13.29 0.59 1.67
CA VAL A 67 12.93 2.00 1.46
C VAL A 67 11.40 2.14 1.33
N MET A 68 10.65 1.08 1.59
CA MET A 68 9.20 1.09 1.47
C MET A 68 8.56 1.84 2.65
N PRO A 69 7.64 2.79 2.40
CA PRO A 69 6.82 3.38 3.45
C PRO A 69 5.94 2.30 4.09
N SER A 70 5.82 2.31 5.41
CA SER A 70 4.89 1.46 6.16
C SER A 70 3.45 1.95 5.94
N ALA A 71 2.91 1.76 4.74
CA ALA A 71 1.57 2.20 4.38
C ALA A 71 0.50 1.19 4.85
N SER A 72 0.08 1.33 6.12
CA SER A 72 -1.03 0.56 6.67
C SER A 72 -2.25 1.49 6.78
N PRO A 73 -3.39 1.16 6.16
CA PRO A 73 -4.65 1.80 6.51
C PRO A 73 -4.96 1.39 7.95
N VAL A 74 -4.78 2.31 8.90
CA VAL A 74 -5.06 2.06 10.31
C VAL A 74 -6.50 2.46 10.56
N VAL A 75 -7.33 1.48 10.90
CA VAL A 75 -8.63 1.71 11.52
C VAL A 75 -8.42 1.53 13.02
N SER A 76 -8.14 2.63 13.71
CA SER A 76 -8.05 2.64 15.17
C SER A 76 -9.31 3.31 15.71
N GLY A 77 -10.18 2.54 16.37
CA GLY A 77 -11.37 3.08 16.99
C GLY A 77 -12.14 2.02 17.74
N SER A 78 -12.58 2.33 18.96
CA SER A 78 -13.58 1.53 19.66
C SER A 78 -14.93 1.66 18.94
N ALA A 79 -15.89 0.82 19.33
CA ALA A 79 -17.18 0.60 18.67
C ALA A 79 -18.02 1.85 18.32
N ASN A 80 -17.66 3.04 18.80
CA ASN A 80 -18.41 4.27 18.55
C ASN A 80 -17.73 5.31 17.64
N LEU A 81 -16.41 5.25 17.37
CA LEU A 81 -15.72 6.22 16.49
C LEU A 81 -14.49 5.59 15.78
N PRO A 82 -14.60 5.18 14.51
CA PRO A 82 -13.43 4.75 13.74
C PRO A 82 -12.63 5.97 13.26
N ALA A 83 -11.44 6.20 13.81
CA ALA A 83 -10.47 7.10 13.20
C ALA A 83 -9.77 6.33 12.07
N VAL A 84 -9.97 6.79 10.84
CA VAL A 84 -9.37 6.19 9.64
C VAL A 84 -8.19 7.07 9.25
N GLY A 85 -6.98 6.53 9.38
CA GLY A 85 -5.75 7.24 9.04
C GLY A 85 -4.89 6.45 8.06
N ILE A 86 -4.21 7.15 7.16
CA ILE A 86 -3.12 6.57 6.37
C ILE A 86 -1.82 6.86 7.11
N ASN A 87 -1.31 5.89 7.88
CA ASN A 87 0.07 5.95 8.34
C ASN A 87 0.94 5.49 7.18
N SER A 88 1.74 6.40 6.62
CA SER A 88 2.67 6.12 5.52
C SER A 88 4.14 6.21 5.96
N GLY A 89 4.41 6.45 7.25
CA GLY A 89 5.75 6.75 7.77
C GLY A 89 6.34 8.08 7.28
N ILE A 90 5.61 8.88 6.48
CA ILE A 90 6.00 10.20 6.01
C ILE A 90 5.00 11.21 6.59
N ALA A 91 5.43 12.00 7.57
CA ALA A 91 4.58 12.97 8.28
C ALA A 91 3.78 13.88 7.32
N ALA A 92 4.45 14.39 6.27
CA ALA A 92 3.83 15.28 5.28
C ALA A 92 2.67 14.64 4.49
N VAL A 93 2.64 13.32 4.33
CA VAL A 93 1.52 12.63 3.66
C VAL A 93 0.36 12.46 4.63
N GLY A 94 0.64 12.16 5.90
CA GLY A 94 -0.36 12.09 6.97
C GLY A 94 -1.05 13.44 7.18
N ASP A 95 -0.29 14.53 7.21
CA ASP A 95 -0.80 15.89 7.46
C ASP A 95 -1.71 16.43 6.34
N ILE A 96 -1.59 15.91 5.11
CA ILE A 96 -2.43 16.33 3.98
C ILE A 96 -3.66 15.43 3.86
N VAL A 97 -3.47 14.12 4.02
CA VAL A 97 -4.52 13.14 3.72
C VAL A 97 -5.45 12.93 4.90
N ASN A 98 -4.93 12.87 6.12
CA ASN A 98 -5.76 12.56 7.29
C ASN A 98 -6.80 13.67 7.58
N PRO A 99 -6.48 14.98 7.50
CA PRO A 99 -7.51 16.01 7.68
C PRO A 99 -8.58 16.02 6.59
N ALA A 100 -8.21 15.68 5.35
CA ALA A 100 -9.18 15.54 4.27
C ALA A 100 -10.10 14.32 4.49
N LEU A 101 -9.55 13.23 5.03
CA LEU A 101 -10.32 12.05 5.43
C LEU A 101 -11.25 12.39 6.59
N ASP A 102 -10.78 13.12 7.60
CA ASP A 102 -11.57 13.55 8.76
C ASP A 102 -12.74 14.45 8.36
N VAL A 103 -12.59 15.30 7.34
CA VAL A 103 -13.68 16.14 6.83
C VAL A 103 -14.72 15.30 6.05
N ILE A 104 -14.28 14.31 5.27
CA ILE A 104 -15.18 13.41 4.51
C ILE A 104 -15.90 12.44 5.46
N LEU A 105 -15.22 12.03 6.54
CA LEU A 105 -15.66 11.05 7.54
C LEU A 105 -16.17 11.71 8.82
N ALA A 106 -16.35 13.03 8.83
CA ALA A 106 -16.72 13.79 10.01
C ALA A 106 -17.97 13.18 10.67
N PRO A 107 -17.95 12.94 11.99
CA PRO A 107 -19.03 12.28 12.67
C PRO A 107 -20.23 13.23 12.74
N ALA A 108 -21.18 13.09 11.81
CA ALA A 108 -22.56 13.41 12.12
C ALA A 108 -23.02 12.33 13.11
N ALA A 109 -23.35 12.76 14.33
CA ALA A 109 -23.84 11.92 15.42
C ALA A 109 -24.80 10.83 14.92
N ASP A 110 -24.63 9.63 15.46
CA ASP A 110 -25.33 8.38 15.15
C ASP A 110 -25.05 7.76 13.76
N GLY A 111 -24.27 6.67 13.79
CA GLY A 111 -24.12 5.74 12.66
C GLY A 111 -22.87 5.93 11.78
N ALA A 112 -21.87 6.72 12.19
CA ALA A 112 -20.63 6.91 11.42
C ALA A 112 -19.90 5.58 11.10
N ALA A 113 -19.80 4.66 12.07
CA ALA A 113 -19.22 3.34 11.86
C ALA A 113 -20.01 2.49 10.84
N VAL A 114 -21.36 2.56 10.91
CA VAL A 114 -22.25 1.86 9.96
C VAL A 114 -22.13 2.46 8.55
N ARG A 115 -22.04 3.79 8.43
CA ARG A 115 -21.82 4.49 7.15
C ARG A 115 -20.46 4.15 6.54
N TYR A 116 -19.40 4.08 7.36
CA TYR A 116 -18.07 3.68 6.90
C TYR A 116 -18.05 2.25 6.36
N GLY A 117 -18.60 1.29 7.11
CA GLY A 117 -18.73 -0.09 6.65
C GLY A 117 -19.52 -0.20 5.34
N MET A 118 -20.62 0.56 5.21
CA MET A 118 -21.42 0.60 4.00
C MET A 118 -20.66 1.18 2.79
N LEU A 119 -19.94 2.29 2.98
CA LEU A 119 -19.14 2.93 1.92
C LEU A 119 -17.98 2.04 1.49
N LEU A 120 -17.26 1.43 2.44
CA LEU A 120 -16.17 0.50 2.15
C LEU A 120 -16.68 -0.71 1.37
N HIS A 121 -17.80 -1.28 1.79
CA HIS A 121 -18.41 -2.41 1.10
C HIS A 121 -18.86 -2.04 -0.33
N ALA A 122 -19.50 -0.86 -0.49
CA ALA A 122 -19.86 -0.34 -1.81
C ALA A 122 -18.63 -0.14 -2.71
N ALA A 123 -17.54 0.42 -2.18
CA ALA A 123 -16.28 0.57 -2.90
C ALA A 123 -15.69 -0.79 -3.31
N ALA A 124 -15.74 -1.79 -2.44
CA ALA A 124 -15.26 -3.14 -2.73
C ALA A 124 -16.09 -3.84 -3.83
N LEU A 125 -17.41 -3.61 -3.88
CA LEU A 125 -18.27 -4.10 -4.96
C LEU A 125 -17.97 -3.40 -6.30
N ILE A 126 -17.78 -2.07 -6.29
CA ILE A 126 -17.38 -1.31 -7.49
C ILE A 126 -16.01 -1.81 -8.00
N TRP A 127 -15.08 -2.06 -7.08
CA TRP A 127 -13.79 -2.64 -7.43
C TRP A 127 -13.95 -4.00 -8.10
N LEU A 128 -14.68 -4.93 -7.48
CA LEU A 128 -14.88 -6.29 -7.98
C LEU A 128 -15.57 -6.30 -9.35
N THR A 129 -16.61 -5.48 -9.53
CA THR A 129 -17.29 -5.34 -10.83
C THR A 129 -16.34 -4.83 -11.92
N GLY A 130 -15.46 -3.87 -11.59
CA GLY A 130 -14.40 -3.41 -12.48
C GLY A 130 -13.43 -4.54 -12.87
N VAL A 131 -12.96 -5.33 -11.90
CA VAL A 131 -12.07 -6.49 -12.16
C VAL A 131 -12.77 -7.49 -13.10
N CYS A 132 -14.00 -7.87 -12.80
CA CYS A 132 -14.79 -8.78 -13.63
C CYS A 132 -14.99 -8.24 -15.05
N ALA A 133 -15.28 -6.94 -15.21
CA ALA A 133 -15.45 -6.31 -16.51
C ALA A 133 -14.17 -6.37 -17.36
N PHE A 134 -13.00 -6.07 -16.78
CA PHE A 134 -11.72 -6.16 -17.49
C PHE A 134 -11.38 -7.60 -17.89
N LEU A 135 -11.59 -8.56 -16.99
CA LEU A 135 -11.33 -9.98 -17.29
C LEU A 135 -12.30 -10.52 -18.35
N ALA A 136 -13.59 -10.17 -18.27
CA ALA A 136 -14.59 -10.53 -19.27
C ALA A 136 -14.23 -9.94 -20.64
N TYR A 137 -13.81 -8.67 -20.70
CA TYR A 137 -13.34 -8.05 -21.93
C TYR A 137 -12.17 -8.83 -22.54
N ALA A 138 -11.17 -9.22 -21.73
CA ALA A 138 -10.03 -10.00 -22.22
C ALA A 138 -10.44 -11.38 -22.73
N ILE A 139 -11.36 -12.07 -22.06
CA ILE A 139 -11.88 -13.37 -22.49
C ILE A 139 -12.64 -13.22 -23.81
N VAL A 140 -13.58 -12.29 -23.90
CA VAL A 140 -14.37 -12.04 -25.11
C VAL A 140 -13.48 -11.64 -26.28
N SER A 141 -12.50 -10.76 -26.07
CA SER A 141 -11.51 -10.38 -27.08
C SER A 141 -10.74 -11.60 -27.59
N ARG A 142 -10.25 -12.47 -26.70
CA ARG A 142 -9.55 -13.71 -27.09
C ARG A 142 -10.45 -14.70 -27.83
N LEU A 143 -11.72 -14.83 -27.44
CA LEU A 143 -12.67 -15.71 -28.12
C LEU A 143 -13.00 -15.20 -29.52
N LYS A 144 -13.22 -13.88 -29.67
CA LYS A 144 -13.42 -13.23 -30.98
C LYS A 144 -12.21 -13.45 -31.89
N LEU A 145 -11.00 -13.27 -31.34
CA LEU A 145 -9.77 -13.48 -32.09
C LEU A 145 -9.61 -14.95 -32.54
N ARG A 146 -9.88 -15.92 -31.65
CA ARG A 146 -9.85 -17.35 -31.99
C ARG A 146 -10.83 -17.71 -33.10
N ARG A 147 -12.02 -17.10 -33.12
CA ARG A 147 -13.01 -17.32 -34.19
C ARG A 147 -12.53 -16.78 -35.52
N ARG A 148 -11.89 -15.59 -35.55
CA ARG A 148 -11.37 -15.00 -36.80
C ARG A 148 -10.29 -15.86 -37.45
N VAL A 149 -9.42 -16.46 -36.64
CA VAL A 149 -8.34 -17.31 -37.16
C VAL A 149 -8.72 -18.78 -37.35
N ALA A 150 -9.99 -19.14 -37.19
CA ALA A 150 -10.43 -20.52 -37.35
C ALA A 150 -10.21 -21.06 -38.77
N MET A 151 -10.28 -20.18 -39.78
CA MET A 151 -10.09 -20.51 -41.20
C MET A 151 -8.64 -20.34 -41.67
N SER A 152 -7.68 -20.26 -40.76
CA SER A 152 -6.27 -20.03 -41.13
C SER A 152 -5.65 -21.25 -41.81
N ILE A 153 -4.82 -21.02 -42.83
CA ILE A 153 -4.11 -22.06 -43.58
C ILE A 153 -2.66 -22.13 -43.09
N ARG A 154 -2.13 -23.34 -42.89
CA ARG A 154 -0.73 -23.52 -42.49
C ARG A 154 0.19 -23.37 -43.69
N ASP A 155 1.21 -22.54 -43.52
CA ASP A 155 2.27 -22.26 -44.49
C ASP A 155 3.52 -23.10 -44.23
N ASP A 156 4.40 -23.21 -45.22
CA ASP A 156 5.64 -24.01 -45.18
C ASP A 156 6.59 -23.58 -44.06
N SER A 157 6.54 -22.31 -43.63
CA SER A 157 7.33 -21.82 -42.50
C SER A 157 6.82 -22.30 -41.13
N GLY A 158 5.71 -23.04 -41.10
CA GLY A 158 4.99 -23.47 -39.90
C GLY A 158 4.09 -22.38 -39.29
N ALA A 159 3.97 -21.21 -39.93
CA ALA A 159 3.04 -20.16 -39.54
C ALA A 159 1.64 -20.39 -40.13
N TYR A 160 0.63 -19.71 -39.60
CA TYR A 160 -0.76 -19.77 -40.08
C TYR A 160 -1.11 -18.46 -40.78
N LEU A 161 -1.46 -18.52 -42.06
CA LEU A 161 -1.91 -17.40 -42.86
C LEU A 161 -3.42 -17.23 -42.70
N CYS A 162 -3.87 -15.98 -42.56
CA CYS A 162 -5.29 -15.67 -42.45
C CYS A 162 -5.60 -14.36 -43.17
N ASP A 163 -6.65 -14.40 -43.98
CA ASP A 163 -7.18 -13.22 -44.66
C ASP A 163 -7.90 -12.32 -43.63
N GLY A 164 -7.83 -10.99 -43.85
CA GLY A 164 -8.46 -10.01 -42.97
C GLY A 164 -7.72 -9.74 -41.64
N LEU A 165 -6.51 -10.27 -41.44
CA LEU A 165 -5.64 -9.85 -40.34
C LEU A 165 -4.88 -8.56 -40.71
N SER A 166 -4.91 -7.59 -39.80
CA SER A 166 -4.16 -6.33 -39.94
C SER A 166 -2.76 -6.38 -39.29
N SER A 167 -2.49 -7.40 -38.46
CA SER A 167 -1.21 -7.56 -37.76
C SER A 167 -0.89 -9.04 -37.56
N PRO A 168 0.39 -9.43 -37.63
CA PRO A 168 0.84 -10.71 -37.08
C PRO A 168 0.65 -10.72 -35.56
N PHE A 169 0.45 -11.91 -35.01
CA PHE A 169 0.41 -12.17 -33.57
C PHE A 169 0.60 -13.66 -33.26
N VAL A 170 0.80 -13.97 -31.98
CA VAL A 170 0.89 -15.34 -31.48
C VAL A 170 -0.28 -15.66 -30.57
N ILE A 171 -0.95 -16.80 -30.80
CA ILE A 171 -1.95 -17.35 -29.87
C ILE A 171 -1.44 -18.64 -29.24
N GLY A 172 -1.66 -18.78 -27.94
CA GLY A 172 -1.36 -19.99 -27.17
C GLY A 172 -0.34 -19.77 -26.08
N MET A 173 -0.46 -20.52 -24.98
CA MET A 173 0.47 -20.48 -23.85
C MET A 173 1.42 -21.68 -23.85
N ILE A 174 0.88 -22.89 -24.06
CA ILE A 174 1.65 -24.15 -24.07
C ILE A 174 2.17 -24.46 -25.49
N HIS A 175 1.30 -24.34 -26.50
CA HIS A 175 1.63 -24.57 -27.90
C HIS A 175 1.37 -23.28 -28.70
N PRO A 176 2.28 -22.29 -28.64
CA PRO A 176 2.08 -21.02 -29.32
C PRO A 176 2.12 -21.20 -30.85
N LYS A 177 1.13 -20.64 -31.53
CA LYS A 177 0.99 -20.63 -32.99
C LYS A 177 1.12 -19.21 -33.50
N ILE A 178 1.94 -19.02 -34.54
CA ILE A 178 2.16 -17.73 -35.20
C ILE A 178 1.09 -17.55 -36.27
N TYR A 179 0.36 -16.44 -36.22
CA TYR A 179 -0.63 -16.04 -37.23
C TYR A 179 -0.13 -14.80 -37.97
N LEU A 180 -0.27 -14.80 -39.30
CA LEU A 180 0.23 -13.76 -40.19
C LEU A 180 -0.86 -13.35 -41.20
N PRO A 181 -0.91 -12.07 -41.59
CA PRO A 181 -1.67 -11.64 -42.77
C PRO A 181 -1.18 -12.32 -44.05
N SER A 182 -2.09 -12.81 -44.89
CA SER A 182 -1.76 -13.47 -46.16
C SER A 182 -1.01 -12.57 -47.16
N ALA A 183 -1.16 -11.25 -47.03
CA ALA A 183 -0.48 -10.26 -47.87
C ALA A 183 1.04 -10.14 -47.59
N LEU A 184 1.54 -10.72 -46.49
CA LEU A 184 2.97 -10.71 -46.18
C LEU A 184 3.73 -11.72 -47.05
N ALA A 185 4.69 -11.24 -47.82
CA ALA A 185 5.52 -12.07 -48.70
C ALA A 185 7.02 -11.74 -48.56
N GLY A 186 7.85 -12.61 -49.13
CA GLY A 186 9.30 -12.40 -49.28
C GLY A 186 10.05 -12.17 -47.95
N GLU A 187 11.02 -11.27 -48.00
CA GLU A 187 11.92 -10.97 -46.89
C GLU A 187 11.19 -10.37 -45.68
N THR A 188 10.19 -9.52 -45.91
CA THR A 188 9.35 -8.92 -44.86
C THR A 188 8.68 -10.01 -44.00
N LYS A 189 8.15 -11.07 -44.64
CA LYS A 189 7.58 -12.22 -43.94
C LYS A 189 8.62 -12.91 -43.05
N ALA A 190 9.84 -13.10 -43.54
CA ALA A 190 10.91 -13.73 -42.77
C ALA A 190 11.29 -12.91 -41.53
N PHE A 191 11.42 -11.58 -41.65
CA PHE A 191 11.68 -10.69 -40.51
C PHE A 191 10.55 -10.70 -39.47
N VAL A 192 9.29 -10.67 -39.93
CA VAL A 192 8.13 -10.76 -39.04
C VAL A 192 8.11 -12.10 -38.30
N ILE A 193 8.33 -13.23 -38.99
CA ILE A 193 8.40 -14.54 -38.35
C ILE A 193 9.52 -14.60 -37.31
N ALA A 194 10.70 -14.04 -37.62
CA ALA A 194 11.81 -13.97 -36.66
C ALA A 194 11.41 -13.17 -35.40
N HIS A 195 10.67 -12.08 -35.55
CA HIS A 195 10.13 -11.29 -34.45
C HIS A 195 9.12 -12.08 -33.60
N GLU A 196 8.13 -12.71 -34.23
CA GLU A 196 7.12 -13.51 -33.51
C GLU A 196 7.74 -14.73 -32.80
N ARG A 197 8.77 -15.35 -33.40
CA ARG A 197 9.57 -16.40 -32.74
C ARG A 197 10.33 -15.87 -31.53
N ALA A 198 10.79 -14.62 -31.54
CA ALA A 198 11.42 -14.00 -30.38
C ALA A 198 10.43 -13.89 -29.20
N HIS A 199 9.18 -13.51 -29.45
CA HIS A 199 8.11 -13.51 -28.45
C HIS A 199 7.86 -14.90 -27.86
N ILE A 200 7.78 -15.92 -28.72
CA ILE A 200 7.57 -17.31 -28.28
C ILE A 200 8.72 -17.77 -27.38
N SER A 201 9.96 -17.57 -27.82
CA SER A 201 11.14 -18.00 -27.07
C SER A 201 11.27 -17.31 -25.71
N ARG A 202 10.73 -16.10 -25.55
CA ARG A 202 10.71 -15.34 -24.29
C ARG A 202 9.42 -15.51 -23.47
N ARG A 203 8.45 -16.26 -24.00
CA ARG A 203 7.11 -16.44 -23.41
C ARG A 203 6.38 -15.12 -23.15
N ASP A 204 6.58 -14.13 -24.01
CA ASP A 204 6.05 -12.77 -23.81
C ASP A 204 4.51 -12.74 -23.71
N ASN A 205 3.82 -13.67 -24.35
CA ASN A 205 2.36 -13.80 -24.25
C ASN A 205 1.87 -14.08 -22.82
N VAL A 206 2.64 -14.85 -22.05
CA VAL A 206 2.33 -15.18 -20.66
C VAL A 206 2.55 -13.94 -19.80
N TRP A 207 3.69 -13.28 -19.97
CA TRP A 207 4.00 -12.07 -19.20
C TRP A 207 3.07 -10.89 -19.51
N LYS A 208 2.68 -10.70 -20.79
CA LYS A 208 1.66 -9.72 -21.18
C LYS A 208 0.30 -10.01 -20.54
N LEU A 209 -0.08 -11.30 -20.43
CA LEU A 209 -1.30 -11.71 -19.74
C LEU A 209 -1.22 -11.43 -18.23
N ILE A 210 -0.13 -11.84 -17.56
CA ILE A 210 0.09 -11.56 -16.13
C ILE A 210 0.01 -10.05 -15.87
N SER A 211 0.74 -9.26 -16.66
CA SER A 211 0.71 -7.80 -16.54
C SER A 211 -0.69 -7.21 -16.75
N TYR A 212 -1.48 -7.76 -17.67
CA TYR A 212 -2.87 -7.34 -17.88
C TYR A 212 -3.77 -7.68 -16.68
N VAL A 213 -3.62 -8.87 -16.09
CA VAL A 213 -4.39 -9.29 -14.91
C VAL A 213 -4.06 -8.40 -13.72
N ILE A 214 -2.78 -8.11 -13.47
CA ILE A 214 -2.35 -7.17 -12.42
C ILE A 214 -3.00 -5.80 -12.68
N ARG A 215 -2.89 -5.27 -13.91
CA ARG A 215 -3.56 -4.01 -14.28
C ARG A 215 -5.07 -4.05 -14.08
N ALA A 216 -5.72 -5.19 -14.30
CA ALA A 216 -7.16 -5.36 -14.10
C ALA A 216 -7.54 -5.36 -12.62
N VAL A 217 -6.73 -5.97 -11.75
CA VAL A 217 -6.92 -5.94 -10.28
C VAL A 217 -6.71 -4.53 -9.73
N HIS A 218 -5.69 -3.83 -10.22
CA HIS A 218 -5.33 -2.47 -9.80
C HIS A 218 -5.83 -1.40 -10.79
N TRP A 219 -7.00 -1.60 -11.40
CA TRP A 219 -7.48 -0.76 -12.49
C TRP A 219 -7.67 0.71 -12.10
N PHE A 220 -7.95 0.98 -10.82
CA PHE A 220 -8.06 2.31 -10.26
C PHE A 220 -6.72 3.04 -10.14
N ASN A 221 -5.59 2.31 -10.19
CA ASN A 221 -4.25 2.88 -10.06
C ASN A 221 -3.69 3.28 -11.45
N PRO A 222 -3.55 4.59 -11.75
CA PRO A 222 -3.06 5.06 -13.05
C PRO A 222 -1.60 4.64 -13.32
N PHE A 223 -0.77 4.47 -12.27
CA PHE A 223 0.61 4.02 -12.43
C PHE A 223 0.70 2.56 -12.86
N CYS A 224 -0.26 1.71 -12.47
CA CYS A 224 -0.34 0.34 -12.97
C CYS A 224 -0.68 0.28 -14.47
N LEU A 225 -1.52 1.20 -14.95
CA LEU A 225 -1.80 1.36 -16.38
C LEU A 225 -0.53 1.79 -17.14
N ILE A 226 0.16 2.80 -16.65
CA ILE A 226 1.41 3.29 -17.26
C ILE A 226 2.49 2.20 -17.24
N ALA A 227 2.63 1.47 -16.13
CA ALA A 227 3.54 0.34 -16.00
C ALA A 227 3.26 -0.72 -17.06
N HIS A 228 2.00 -1.10 -17.25
CA HIS A 228 1.60 -2.06 -18.29
C HIS A 228 1.98 -1.58 -19.70
N MET A 229 1.73 -0.31 -20.02
CA MET A 229 2.10 0.29 -21.31
C MET A 229 3.62 0.26 -21.55
N LEU A 230 4.40 0.67 -20.54
CA LEU A 230 5.86 0.70 -20.62
C LEU A 230 6.45 -0.70 -20.68
N PHE A 231 5.89 -1.65 -19.94
CA PHE A 231 6.27 -3.05 -19.97
C PHE A 231 6.05 -3.68 -21.35
N CYS A 232 4.86 -3.47 -21.94
CA CYS A 232 4.57 -3.92 -23.29
C CYS A 232 5.56 -3.33 -24.31
N ARG A 233 5.89 -2.05 -24.18
CA ARG A 233 6.90 -1.38 -25.02
C ARG A 233 8.30 -1.96 -24.85
N ASP A 234 8.72 -2.24 -23.61
CA ASP A 234 10.03 -2.83 -23.32
C ASP A 234 10.15 -4.26 -23.87
N ILE A 235 9.06 -5.05 -23.83
CA ILE A 235 9.00 -6.38 -24.45
C ILE A 235 9.35 -6.30 -25.95
N GLU A 236 8.73 -5.37 -26.66
CA GLU A 236 8.85 -5.21 -28.12
C GLU A 236 10.28 -4.81 -28.49
N LEU A 237 10.85 -3.86 -27.76
CA LEU A 237 12.25 -3.45 -27.92
C LEU A 237 13.22 -4.60 -27.65
N ALA A 238 12.92 -5.47 -26.67
CA ALA A 238 13.75 -6.62 -26.36
C ALA A 238 13.61 -7.75 -27.39
N CYS A 239 12.47 -7.86 -28.08
CA CYS A 239 12.30 -8.77 -29.22
C CYS A 239 13.05 -8.25 -30.45
N ASP A 240 12.92 -6.95 -30.76
CA ASP A 240 13.71 -6.30 -31.80
C ASP A 240 15.22 -6.53 -31.56
N GLU A 241 15.69 -6.28 -30.34
CA GLU A 241 17.09 -6.50 -29.96
C GLU A 241 17.55 -7.94 -30.15
N LYS A 242 16.69 -8.92 -29.83
CA LYS A 242 17.01 -10.34 -29.97
C LYS A 242 17.14 -10.75 -31.45
N VAL A 243 16.29 -10.21 -32.32
CA VAL A 243 16.32 -10.51 -33.76
C VAL A 243 17.57 -9.92 -34.40
N ILE A 244 17.88 -8.65 -34.12
CA ILE A 244 18.95 -7.92 -34.81
C ILE A 244 20.35 -8.18 -34.27
N LYS A 245 20.49 -9.06 -33.26
CA LYS A 245 21.75 -9.26 -32.52
C LYS A 245 22.91 -9.67 -33.43
N SER A 246 22.62 -10.43 -34.48
CA SER A 246 23.57 -10.89 -35.50
C SER A 246 23.48 -10.15 -36.83
N PHE A 247 22.64 -9.12 -36.93
CA PHE A 247 22.40 -8.43 -38.21
C PHE A 247 23.48 -7.38 -38.48
N GLU A 248 23.91 -7.32 -39.73
CA GLU A 248 24.68 -6.22 -40.29
C GLU A 248 23.80 -4.97 -40.51
N PHE A 249 24.43 -3.84 -40.83
CA PHE A 249 23.71 -2.57 -40.98
C PHE A 249 22.59 -2.63 -42.05
N GLU A 250 22.86 -3.24 -43.19
CA GLU A 250 21.86 -3.33 -44.27
C GLU A 250 20.69 -4.26 -43.92
N GLU A 251 20.94 -5.33 -43.15
CA GLU A 251 19.88 -6.19 -42.62
C GLU A 251 19.02 -5.45 -41.58
N LYS A 252 19.63 -4.63 -40.70
CA LYS A 252 18.90 -3.77 -39.76
C LYS A 252 18.02 -2.75 -40.48
N ARG A 253 18.49 -2.20 -41.60
CA ARG A 253 17.72 -1.28 -42.44
C ARG A 253 16.50 -1.98 -43.05
N ARG A 254 16.70 -3.14 -43.68
CA ARG A 254 15.62 -3.94 -44.27
C ARG A 254 14.60 -4.41 -43.22
N TYR A 255 15.07 -4.84 -42.05
CA TYR A 255 14.21 -5.14 -40.90
C TYR A 255 13.40 -3.92 -40.44
N SER A 256 14.03 -2.74 -40.36
CA SER A 256 13.35 -1.50 -39.97
C SER A 256 12.27 -1.10 -40.97
N GLN A 257 12.52 -1.33 -42.27
CA GLN A 257 11.53 -1.12 -43.33
C GLN A 257 10.34 -2.07 -43.15
N ALA A 258 10.58 -3.36 -42.90
CA ALA A 258 9.53 -4.34 -42.64
C ALA A 258 8.64 -3.95 -41.43
N VAL A 259 9.26 -3.43 -40.35
CA VAL A 259 8.52 -2.92 -39.18
C VAL A 259 7.67 -1.69 -39.54
N LEU A 260 8.18 -0.80 -40.38
CA LEU A 260 7.47 0.38 -40.84
C LEU A 260 6.28 0.03 -41.73
N ASP A 261 6.49 -0.83 -42.73
CA ASP A 261 5.46 -1.28 -43.69
C ASP A 261 4.31 -1.96 -42.97
N LEU A 262 4.64 -2.85 -42.02
CA LEU A 262 3.64 -3.52 -41.21
C LEU A 262 2.84 -2.54 -40.33
N SER A 263 3.48 -1.48 -39.85
CA SER A 263 2.80 -0.47 -39.03
C SER A 263 1.94 0.46 -39.88
N ALA A 264 2.34 0.76 -41.11
CA ALA A 264 1.55 1.54 -42.06
C ALA A 264 0.30 0.79 -42.51
N ALA A 265 0.37 -0.55 -42.63
CA ALA A 265 -0.78 -1.40 -42.93
C ALA A 265 -1.82 -1.50 -41.78
N LYS A 266 -1.49 -1.03 -40.57
CA LYS A 266 -2.37 -1.03 -39.39
C LYS A 266 -3.32 0.17 -39.31
N SER A 267 -3.66 0.82 -40.43
CA SER A 267 -4.55 2.00 -40.45
C SER A 267 -6.00 1.62 -40.07
N GLY A 268 -6.26 1.52 -38.76
CA GLY A 268 -7.55 1.27 -38.15
C GLY A 268 -7.42 1.02 -36.65
N LEU A 269 -8.50 1.28 -35.88
CA LEU A 269 -8.61 0.92 -34.46
C LEU A 269 -8.51 -0.61 -34.32
N SER A 270 -7.28 -1.12 -34.17
CA SER A 270 -7.05 -2.53 -33.88
C SER A 270 -7.47 -2.84 -32.45
N VAL A 271 -8.68 -3.41 -32.33
CA VAL A 271 -9.25 -3.96 -31.09
C VAL A 271 -8.53 -5.25 -30.65
N ASP A 272 -7.64 -5.78 -31.50
CA ASP A 272 -7.32 -7.22 -31.55
C ASP A 272 -5.99 -7.61 -30.88
N ALA A 273 -5.26 -6.65 -30.34
CA ALA A 273 -4.35 -6.86 -29.23
C ALA A 273 -4.69 -5.76 -28.22
N LEU A 274 -4.74 -6.10 -26.94
CA LEU A 274 -4.99 -5.16 -25.82
C LEU A 274 -4.70 -3.69 -26.18
N PRO A 275 -5.64 -2.73 -26.02
CA PRO A 275 -5.75 -1.47 -26.79
C PRO A 275 -4.58 -0.46 -26.71
N PHE A 276 -3.45 -0.85 -26.12
CA PHE A 276 -2.36 0.02 -25.73
C PHE A 276 -0.99 -0.41 -26.31
N GLY A 277 -0.99 -1.39 -27.23
CA GLY A 277 0.19 -1.85 -27.96
C GLY A 277 0.60 -0.98 -29.15
N GLY A 278 0.12 0.26 -29.23
CA GLY A 278 0.58 1.25 -30.22
C GLY A 278 2.02 1.66 -29.93
N ILE A 279 2.97 0.77 -30.23
CA ILE A 279 4.38 1.01 -30.00
C ILE A 279 4.79 2.17 -30.89
N ASN A 280 5.54 3.11 -30.33
CA ASN A 280 6.12 4.21 -31.06
C ASN A 280 7.12 3.63 -32.09
N VAL A 281 6.66 3.33 -33.30
CA VAL A 281 7.42 2.71 -34.40
C VAL A 281 8.74 3.43 -34.63
N LYS A 282 8.70 4.76 -34.52
CA LYS A 282 9.86 5.65 -34.54
C LYS A 282 10.93 5.25 -33.53
N GLU A 283 10.54 4.92 -32.30
CA GLU A 283 11.50 4.48 -31.29
C GLU A 283 12.09 3.12 -31.62
N ARG A 284 11.27 2.14 -32.03
CA ARG A 284 11.76 0.81 -32.42
C ARG A 284 12.82 0.91 -33.50
N ILE A 285 12.51 1.63 -34.59
CA ILE A 285 13.44 1.88 -35.69
C ILE A 285 14.70 2.59 -35.19
N LYS A 286 14.55 3.66 -34.39
CA LYS A 286 15.70 4.38 -33.81
C LYS A 286 16.59 3.46 -32.97
N LYS A 287 16.00 2.54 -32.21
CA LYS A 287 16.74 1.59 -31.36
C LYS A 287 17.41 0.49 -32.16
N VAL A 288 16.75 -0.02 -33.20
CA VAL A 288 17.32 -1.00 -34.13
C VAL A 288 18.55 -0.43 -34.84
N LEU A 289 18.42 0.76 -35.44
CA LEU A 289 19.48 1.38 -36.23
C LEU A 289 20.68 1.82 -35.37
N ASN A 290 20.43 2.21 -34.11
CA ASN A 290 21.48 2.60 -33.16
C ASN A 290 21.93 1.45 -32.24
N TYR A 291 21.57 0.20 -32.54
CA TYR A 291 21.93 -0.93 -31.70
C TYR A 291 23.44 -1.13 -31.68
N LYS A 292 24.00 -1.20 -30.46
CA LYS A 292 25.38 -1.55 -30.19
C LYS A 292 25.39 -2.74 -29.23
N LYS A 293 26.37 -3.64 -29.40
CA LYS A 293 26.57 -4.75 -28.45
C LYS A 293 26.84 -4.18 -27.06
N HIS A 294 26.20 -4.76 -26.05
CA HIS A 294 26.37 -4.32 -24.67
C HIS A 294 27.74 -4.73 -24.13
N SER A 295 28.43 -3.80 -23.47
CA SER A 295 29.66 -4.12 -22.76
C SER A 295 29.35 -4.93 -21.49
N VAL A 296 30.29 -5.77 -21.06
CA VAL A 296 30.16 -6.53 -19.80
C VAL A 296 29.91 -5.58 -18.62
N ALA A 297 30.57 -4.42 -18.60
CA ALA A 297 30.35 -3.38 -17.59
C ALA A 297 28.91 -2.83 -17.58
N ALA A 298 28.30 -2.61 -18.75
CA ALA A 298 26.92 -2.14 -18.83
C ALA A 298 25.93 -3.19 -18.33
N ILE A 299 26.19 -4.48 -18.61
CA ILE A 299 25.39 -5.61 -18.10
C ILE A 299 25.54 -5.71 -16.58
N ALA A 300 26.77 -5.68 -16.06
CA ALA A 300 27.06 -5.76 -14.63
C ALA A 300 26.43 -4.60 -13.86
N PHE A 301 26.55 -3.36 -14.35
CA PHE A 301 25.91 -2.20 -13.74
C PHE A 301 24.39 -2.32 -13.71
N ALA A 302 23.77 -2.76 -14.82
CA ALA A 302 22.33 -2.97 -14.86
C ALA A 302 21.87 -4.07 -13.89
N ALA A 303 22.61 -5.17 -13.80
CA ALA A 303 22.33 -6.25 -12.85
C ALA A 303 22.45 -5.77 -11.39
N ALA A 304 23.48 -4.98 -11.07
CA ALA A 304 23.64 -4.38 -9.76
C ALA A 304 22.48 -3.45 -9.39
N VAL A 305 22.04 -2.58 -10.31
CA VAL A 305 20.85 -1.74 -10.11
C VAL A 305 19.60 -2.58 -9.88
N CYS A 306 19.40 -3.65 -10.66
CA CYS A 306 18.28 -4.58 -10.45
C CYS A 306 18.32 -5.23 -9.06
N ALA A 307 19.50 -5.67 -8.61
CA ALA A 307 19.68 -6.31 -7.31
C ALA A 307 19.43 -5.34 -6.15
N VAL A 308 19.95 -4.10 -6.25
CA VAL A 308 19.71 -3.04 -5.25
C VAL A 308 18.22 -2.71 -5.18
N LEU A 309 17.55 -2.52 -6.32
CA LEU A 309 16.11 -2.27 -6.35
C LEU A 309 15.31 -3.43 -5.77
N ALA A 310 15.68 -4.67 -6.10
CA ALA A 310 15.02 -5.84 -5.54
C ALA A 310 15.19 -5.88 -4.01
N LEU A 311 16.39 -5.64 -3.50
CA LEU A 311 16.66 -5.63 -2.06
C LEU A 311 15.86 -4.53 -1.34
N CYS A 312 15.87 -3.30 -1.88
CA CYS A 312 15.23 -2.15 -1.24
C CYS A 312 13.70 -2.13 -1.37
N LEU A 313 13.15 -2.74 -2.43
CA LEU A 313 11.72 -2.65 -2.74
C LEU A 313 10.96 -3.95 -2.49
N LEU A 314 11.61 -5.13 -2.52
CA LEU A 314 10.94 -6.40 -2.21
C LEU A 314 10.90 -6.71 -0.72
N THR A 315 11.50 -5.86 0.13
CA THR A 315 11.50 -6.04 1.57
C THR A 315 10.66 -4.96 2.27
N ASN A 316 10.02 -5.30 3.38
CA ASN A 316 9.38 -4.33 4.26
C ASN A 316 10.42 -3.80 5.25
N PRO A 317 10.30 -2.55 5.74
CA PRO A 317 11.17 -2.11 6.83
C PRO A 317 11.04 -3.08 7.99
N ILE A 318 12.14 -3.35 8.69
CA ILE A 318 12.04 -4.00 9.99
C ILE A 318 11.17 -3.07 10.81
N THR A 319 9.92 -3.50 11.02
CA THR A 319 9.04 -2.82 11.96
C THR A 319 9.81 -2.86 13.28
N ALA A 320 9.98 -1.74 13.96
CA ALA A 320 10.54 -1.74 15.31
C ALA A 320 9.60 -2.46 16.33
N GLN A 321 8.74 -3.38 15.87
CA GLN A 321 8.06 -4.37 16.68
C GLN A 321 9.11 -5.37 17.17
N GLY A 322 9.74 -5.05 18.29
CA GLY A 322 10.79 -5.88 18.87
C GLY A 322 11.83 -5.13 19.70
N LYS A 323 11.59 -3.88 20.09
CA LYS A 323 12.30 -3.27 21.22
C LYS A 323 11.31 -2.76 22.24
N ASN A 324 10.98 -3.65 23.18
CA ASN A 324 10.68 -3.33 24.58
C ASN A 324 9.93 -2.00 24.80
N GLU A 325 8.69 -1.96 24.35
CA GLU A 325 7.80 -0.82 24.59
C GLU A 325 7.26 -0.90 26.03
N PRO A 326 7.35 0.18 26.84
CA PRO A 326 6.66 0.26 28.11
C PRO A 326 5.16 0.41 27.87
N VAL A 327 4.40 -0.69 28.00
CA VAL A 327 2.95 -0.65 28.05
C VAL A 327 2.53 -0.55 29.51
N ILE A 328 1.40 0.09 29.82
CA ILE A 328 0.84 0.01 31.18
C ILE A 328 0.37 -1.44 31.40
N ASN A 329 1.03 -2.15 32.31
CA ASN A 329 0.69 -3.54 32.63
C ASN A 329 -0.56 -3.62 33.51
N GLU A 330 -0.66 -2.70 34.48
CA GLU A 330 -1.72 -2.73 35.49
C GLU A 330 -1.94 -1.32 36.07
N ILE A 331 -3.21 -0.95 36.26
CA ILE A 331 -3.61 0.21 37.05
C ILE A 331 -3.84 -0.28 38.47
N LYS A 332 -3.01 0.18 39.40
CA LYS A 332 -3.12 -0.22 40.80
C LYS A 332 -4.16 0.57 41.57
N GLU A 333 -4.31 1.83 41.21
CA GLU A 333 -5.17 2.75 41.95
C GLU A 333 -5.63 3.89 41.06
N ALA A 334 -6.91 4.22 41.11
CA ALA A 334 -7.49 5.43 40.52
C ALA A 334 -8.51 5.97 41.53
N ARG A 335 -8.16 7.03 42.26
CA ARG A 335 -8.98 7.57 43.34
C ARG A 335 -9.03 9.09 43.30
N CYS A 336 -10.15 9.64 43.74
CA CYS A 336 -10.33 11.05 44.05
C CYS A 336 -10.81 11.16 45.49
N ASP A 337 -10.28 12.12 46.25
CA ASP A 337 -10.70 12.35 47.64
C ASP A 337 -12.10 13.02 47.74
N ILE A 338 -12.69 13.41 46.61
CA ILE A 338 -14.06 13.95 46.54
C ILE A 338 -15.05 12.81 46.31
N GLU A 339 -16.04 12.74 47.20
CA GLU A 339 -17.11 11.75 47.14
C GLU A 339 -17.96 11.91 45.87
N GLY A 340 -18.17 10.82 45.13
CA GLY A 340 -18.92 10.80 43.88
C GLY A 340 -18.12 11.06 42.60
N VAL A 341 -16.81 11.36 42.70
CA VAL A 341 -15.94 11.53 41.51
C VAL A 341 -15.18 10.23 41.20
N LYS A 342 -15.43 9.65 40.03
CA LYS A 342 -14.75 8.45 39.52
C LYS A 342 -13.75 8.82 38.43
N ILE A 343 -12.58 8.20 38.50
CA ILE A 343 -11.53 8.36 37.49
C ILE A 343 -11.38 7.05 36.74
N ILE A 344 -11.55 7.10 35.43
CA ILE A 344 -11.56 5.96 34.52
C ILE A 344 -10.40 6.12 33.54
N PHE A 345 -9.55 5.10 33.47
CA PHE A 345 -8.53 5.05 32.44
C PHE A 345 -9.12 4.55 31.12
N VAL A 346 -8.83 5.25 30.01
CA VAL A 346 -9.41 4.92 28.70
C VAL A 346 -8.41 4.23 27.79
N SER A 347 -7.28 4.88 27.53
CA SER A 347 -6.31 4.38 26.55
C SER A 347 -4.97 5.11 26.61
N LEU A 348 -3.99 4.51 25.95
CA LEU A 348 -2.63 5.01 25.86
C LEU A 348 -2.25 5.20 24.39
N CYS A 349 -1.61 6.33 24.05
CA CYS A 349 -1.01 6.54 22.74
C CYS A 349 0.51 6.58 22.84
N THR A 350 1.17 5.74 22.05
CA THR A 350 2.61 5.75 21.88
C THR A 350 2.97 6.42 20.54
N GLU A 351 4.04 7.21 20.54
CA GLU A 351 4.62 7.81 19.34
C GLU A 351 6.12 7.49 19.34
N ASP A 352 6.62 6.86 18.27
CA ASP A 352 8.02 6.42 18.14
C ASP A 352 8.56 5.60 19.34
N GLY A 353 7.71 4.74 19.93
CA GLY A 353 8.09 3.87 21.06
C GLY A 353 8.23 4.60 22.40
N ARG A 354 7.76 5.85 22.50
CA ARG A 354 7.65 6.58 23.77
C ARG A 354 6.19 6.71 24.18
N LEU A 355 5.97 6.64 25.48
CA LEU A 355 4.67 6.91 26.09
C LEU A 355 4.37 8.41 25.90
N CYS A 356 3.50 8.76 24.96
CA CYS A 356 3.29 10.15 24.58
C CYS A 356 2.02 10.72 25.17
N ARG A 357 0.92 9.95 25.25
CA ARG A 357 -0.35 10.45 25.75
C ARG A 357 -1.12 9.41 26.56
N LEU A 358 -1.73 9.86 27.65
CA LEU A 358 -2.61 9.08 28.51
C LEU A 358 -4.02 9.68 28.42
N ASN A 359 -5.00 8.91 27.95
CA ASN A 359 -6.40 9.33 27.90
C ASN A 359 -7.13 8.87 29.15
N ILE A 360 -7.72 9.81 29.87
CA ILE A 360 -8.42 9.63 31.14
C ILE A 360 -9.81 10.24 31.02
N ASP A 361 -10.78 9.53 31.57
CA ASP A 361 -12.14 9.97 31.73
C ASP A 361 -12.42 10.22 33.20
N VAL A 362 -13.08 11.32 33.51
CA VAL A 362 -13.56 11.59 34.86
C VAL A 362 -15.06 11.76 34.82
N GLU A 363 -15.72 11.00 35.67
CA GLU A 363 -17.17 11.01 35.85
C GLU A 363 -17.47 11.60 37.23
N ASN A 364 -18.33 12.64 37.27
CA ASN A 364 -18.77 13.25 38.52
C ASN A 364 -20.25 12.94 38.77
N GLU A 365 -20.51 12.01 39.69
CA GLU A 365 -21.84 11.68 40.23
C GLU A 365 -22.15 12.46 41.51
N GLY A 366 -21.20 13.26 42.01
CA GLY A 366 -21.34 14.07 43.21
C GLY A 366 -22.19 15.33 42.99
N PRO A 367 -22.67 15.97 44.08
CA PRO A 367 -23.54 17.15 44.00
C PRO A 367 -22.81 18.44 43.57
N ASP A 368 -21.49 18.52 43.79
CA ASP A 368 -20.69 19.73 43.60
C ASP A 368 -19.78 19.61 42.36
N SER A 369 -19.59 20.70 41.62
CA SER A 369 -18.59 20.75 40.54
C SER A 369 -17.17 20.69 41.10
N CYS A 370 -16.22 20.17 40.31
CA CYS A 370 -14.83 20.05 40.71
C CYS A 370 -13.89 20.66 39.67
N ILE A 371 -12.77 21.21 40.10
CA ILE A 371 -11.74 21.79 39.25
C ILE A 371 -10.45 21.02 39.45
N PHE A 372 -10.00 20.33 38.41
CA PHE A 372 -8.70 19.67 38.37
C PHE A 372 -7.65 20.70 37.95
N SER A 373 -6.73 20.99 38.85
CA SER A 373 -5.66 21.97 38.70
C SER A 373 -4.32 21.25 38.41
N ASP A 374 -3.20 21.92 38.70
CA ASP A 374 -1.84 21.45 38.43
C ASP A 374 -1.67 19.93 38.61
N ALA A 375 -1.10 19.29 37.58
CA ALA A 375 -0.83 17.88 37.54
C ALA A 375 0.67 17.63 37.65
N GLU A 376 1.07 16.70 38.51
CA GLU A 376 2.46 16.29 38.69
C GLU A 376 2.62 14.78 38.48
N LEU A 377 3.71 14.39 37.82
CA LEU A 377 4.08 12.99 37.58
C LEU A 377 5.13 12.55 38.60
N TYR A 378 4.89 11.42 39.25
CA TYR A 378 5.77 10.78 40.21
C TYR A 378 6.24 9.42 39.69
N CYS A 379 7.47 9.04 39.99
CA CYS A 379 8.00 7.70 39.80
C CYS A 379 8.32 7.11 41.18
N GLY A 380 7.46 6.22 41.68
CA GLY A 380 7.42 5.92 43.13
C GLY A 380 7.08 7.19 43.93
N ASP A 381 7.93 7.58 44.87
CA ASP A 381 7.74 8.78 45.71
C ASP A 381 8.49 10.02 45.19
N GLU A 382 9.24 9.92 44.09
CA GLU A 382 10.03 11.03 43.56
C GLU A 382 9.30 11.79 42.44
N PRO A 383 9.16 13.13 42.53
CA PRO A 383 8.53 13.94 41.49
C PRO A 383 9.44 14.06 40.25
N MET A 384 8.86 13.81 39.07
CA MET A 384 9.55 13.93 37.79
C MET A 384 9.39 15.32 37.18
N LYS A 385 10.46 15.83 36.57
CA LYS A 385 10.44 17.09 35.81
C LYS A 385 10.57 16.82 34.30
N PRO A 386 9.83 17.53 33.44
CA PRO A 386 9.92 17.36 32.00
C PRO A 386 11.27 17.86 31.46
N LYS A 387 11.86 17.15 30.48
CA LYS A 387 13.18 17.48 29.92
C LYS A 387 13.16 18.69 28.95
N LYS A 388 12.05 18.91 28.21
CA LYS A 388 11.79 20.07 27.33
C LYS A 388 10.28 20.26 27.12
N GLY A 389 9.76 21.48 27.25
CA GLY A 389 8.35 21.82 26.95
C GLY A 389 7.46 22.06 28.17
N ARG A 390 6.15 22.29 27.91
CA ARG A 390 5.10 22.36 28.96
C ARG A 390 5.01 21.00 29.67
N GLY A 391 4.60 20.97 30.94
CA GLY A 391 4.37 19.73 31.71
C GLY A 391 3.20 18.90 31.15
N LEU A 392 2.51 18.11 31.98
CA LEU A 392 1.40 17.21 31.61
C LEU A 392 0.26 17.84 30.79
N GLY A 393 0.25 19.16 30.62
CA GLY A 393 -0.54 19.83 29.58
C GLY A 393 -2.01 20.00 29.94
N LEU A 394 -2.35 20.11 31.22
CA LEU A 394 -3.72 20.19 31.71
C LEU A 394 -3.97 21.56 32.34
N PRO A 395 -4.57 22.54 31.63
CA PRO A 395 -5.04 23.78 32.24
C PRO A 395 -6.35 23.53 33.02
N ASN A 396 -6.48 24.16 34.19
CA ASN A 396 -7.62 24.12 35.11
C ASN A 396 -8.93 23.61 34.48
N MET A 397 -9.21 22.33 34.70
CA MET A 397 -10.29 21.62 34.04
C MET A 397 -11.52 21.59 34.94
N PHE A 398 -12.60 22.19 34.44
CA PHE A 398 -13.87 22.28 35.15
C PHE A 398 -14.74 21.06 34.82
N ILE A 399 -15.14 20.32 35.86
CA ILE A 399 -16.01 19.15 35.78
C ILE A 399 -17.32 19.47 36.50
N SER A 400 -18.42 19.50 35.76
CA SER A 400 -19.75 19.84 36.27
C SER A 400 -20.41 18.66 36.99
N SER A 401 -21.20 18.91 38.04
CA SER A 401 -21.96 17.91 38.81
C SER A 401 -23.27 17.44 38.15
N ASN A 402 -23.39 17.56 36.82
CA ASN A 402 -24.63 17.28 36.09
C ASN A 402 -24.88 15.77 35.87
N GLY A 403 -24.92 14.98 36.95
CA GLY A 403 -25.48 13.63 36.96
C GLY A 403 -24.73 12.57 36.14
N GLY A 404 -23.41 12.44 36.32
CA GLY A 404 -22.62 11.39 35.66
C GLY A 404 -22.08 11.78 34.28
N GLN A 405 -21.86 13.07 34.02
CA GLN A 405 -21.24 13.51 32.77
C GLN A 405 -19.76 13.10 32.74
N ILE A 406 -19.36 12.38 31.70
CA ILE A 406 -17.97 11.96 31.50
C ILE A 406 -17.19 13.10 30.82
N THR A 407 -16.08 13.52 31.44
CA THR A 407 -15.15 14.50 30.89
C THR A 407 -13.89 13.79 30.44
N HIS A 408 -13.64 13.82 29.13
CA HIS A 408 -12.46 13.21 28.51
C HIS A 408 -11.27 14.19 28.53
N PHE A 409 -10.10 13.74 28.97
CA PHE A 409 -8.87 14.51 28.83
C PHE A 409 -7.63 13.67 28.58
N THR A 410 -6.61 14.33 28.04
CA THR A 410 -5.36 13.69 27.65
C THR A 410 -4.19 14.34 28.37
N ALA A 411 -3.45 13.55 29.15
CA ALA A 411 -2.20 13.98 29.76
C ALA A 411 -1.03 13.71 28.80
N ASP A 412 -0.22 14.73 28.50
CA ASP A 412 0.95 14.65 27.62
C ASP A 412 2.19 14.22 28.41
N LEU A 413 2.67 13.01 28.12
CA LEU A 413 3.82 12.39 28.76
C LEU A 413 5.08 12.45 27.90
N SER A 414 5.01 13.02 26.69
CA SER A 414 6.12 13.07 25.72
C SER A 414 7.38 13.79 26.24
N GLY A 415 7.22 14.67 27.23
CA GLY A 415 8.31 15.39 27.90
C GLY A 415 9.06 14.62 28.98
N TYR A 416 8.58 13.42 29.37
CA TYR A 416 9.08 12.65 30.51
C TYR A 416 9.82 11.37 30.07
N ASP A 417 10.85 10.97 30.83
CA ASP A 417 11.66 9.78 30.54
C ASP A 417 11.11 8.55 31.28
N ILE A 418 10.12 7.91 30.68
CA ILE A 418 9.39 6.79 31.26
C ILE A 418 10.10 5.47 30.91
N VAL A 419 10.36 4.64 31.93
CA VAL A 419 11.11 3.38 31.86
C VAL A 419 10.15 2.23 32.14
N ALA A 420 10.30 1.10 31.44
CA ALA A 420 9.51 -0.11 31.70
C ALA A 420 9.87 -0.75 33.06
N GLY A 421 8.90 -1.38 33.72
CA GLY A 421 9.06 -2.07 35.00
C GLY A 421 9.01 -1.17 36.22
N LYS A 422 8.58 0.09 36.07
CA LYS A 422 8.48 1.07 37.15
C LYS A 422 7.03 1.50 37.37
N GLU A 423 6.74 1.94 38.59
CA GLU A 423 5.45 2.48 38.98
C GLU A 423 5.46 3.99 38.86
N TYR A 424 4.41 4.51 38.23
CA TYR A 424 4.20 5.94 38.02
C TYR A 424 2.86 6.35 38.62
N SER A 425 2.84 7.51 39.26
CA SER A 425 1.61 8.11 39.79
C SER A 425 1.44 9.50 39.22
N ILE A 426 0.26 9.79 38.66
CA ILE A 426 -0.12 11.17 38.34
C ILE A 426 -1.02 11.66 39.46
N VAL A 427 -0.68 12.81 40.02
CA VAL A 427 -1.42 13.46 41.10
C VAL A 427 -1.94 14.81 40.60
N TRP A 428 -3.22 15.06 40.83
CA TRP A 428 -3.89 16.33 40.54
C TRP A 428 -4.36 16.97 41.84
N ASP A 429 -4.18 18.29 41.92
CA ASP A 429 -4.88 19.12 42.91
C ASP A 429 -6.34 19.32 42.45
N VAL A 430 -7.30 19.01 43.31
CA VAL A 430 -8.75 19.16 43.02
C VAL A 430 -9.38 20.12 44.03
N SER A 431 -10.18 21.08 43.55
CA SER A 431 -10.97 21.98 44.39
C SER A 431 -12.45 21.96 43.99
N ARG A 432 -13.36 22.23 44.94
CA ARG A 432 -14.81 22.32 44.66
C ARG A 432 -15.21 23.71 44.15
N GLU A 433 -14.48 24.76 44.55
CA GLU A 433 -14.64 26.13 44.06
C GLU A 433 -13.31 26.76 43.60
N PRO A 434 -13.35 27.80 42.73
CA PRO A 434 -12.14 28.50 42.27
C PRO A 434 -11.32 29.20 43.37
N ASN A 435 -11.91 29.43 44.54
CA ASN A 435 -11.33 30.15 45.69
C ASN A 435 -11.38 29.32 46.99
N ASP A 436 -11.58 28.01 46.87
CA ASP A 436 -11.66 27.11 48.01
C ASP A 436 -10.29 26.94 48.69
N MET A 437 -10.27 26.94 50.02
CA MET A 437 -9.08 26.69 50.83
C MET A 437 -8.89 25.18 51.10
N GLU A 438 -9.93 24.38 50.91
CA GLU A 438 -9.84 22.92 50.96
C GLU A 438 -9.29 22.38 49.64
N LYS A 439 -8.11 21.75 49.72
CA LYS A 439 -7.48 21.06 48.60
C LYS A 439 -7.70 19.55 48.75
N TYR A 440 -8.36 18.97 47.76
CA TYR A 440 -8.49 17.52 47.60
C TYR A 440 -7.45 17.02 46.62
N SER A 441 -7.10 15.73 46.65
CA SER A 441 -6.19 15.14 45.67
C SER A 441 -6.89 14.07 44.84
N ALA A 442 -6.53 14.01 43.57
CA ALA A 442 -6.84 12.89 42.70
C ALA A 442 -5.54 12.20 42.31
N ARG A 443 -5.53 10.86 42.30
CA ARG A 443 -4.35 10.06 41.98
C ARG A 443 -4.71 8.90 41.06
N ILE A 444 -3.91 8.73 40.02
CA ILE A 444 -3.87 7.48 39.23
C ILE A 444 -2.47 6.91 39.33
N THR A 445 -2.37 5.67 39.79
CA THR A 445 -1.12 4.91 39.89
C THR A 445 -1.16 3.74 38.91
N PHE A 446 -0.16 3.69 38.05
CA PHE A 446 -0.03 2.68 37.01
C PHE A 446 1.39 2.12 36.96
N THR A 447 1.51 0.84 36.62
CA THR A 447 2.80 0.19 36.40
C THR A 447 3.07 0.04 34.92
N THR A 448 4.27 0.38 34.48
CA THR A 448 4.72 0.11 33.12
C THR A 448 5.42 -1.25 33.08
N GLY A 449 5.26 -2.01 32.02
CA GLY A 449 5.99 -3.25 31.78
C GLY A 449 6.23 -3.53 30.32
N LEU A 450 6.84 -4.68 30.04
CA LEU A 450 7.20 -5.14 28.71
C LEU A 450 6.19 -6.19 28.28
N LEU A 451 5.48 -5.95 27.18
CA LEU A 451 4.50 -6.90 26.65
C LEU A 451 5.17 -7.84 25.64
N ASP A 452 5.05 -9.15 25.86
CA ASP A 452 5.40 -10.17 24.89
C ASP A 452 4.20 -10.40 23.95
N THR A 453 4.46 -10.46 22.65
CA THR A 453 3.44 -10.27 21.60
C THR A 453 2.46 -11.43 21.40
N ASP A 454 2.52 -12.49 22.21
CA ASP A 454 1.64 -13.66 22.08
C ASP A 454 0.26 -13.51 22.77
N ASP A 455 0.08 -12.55 23.68
CA ASP A 455 -1.18 -12.39 24.44
C ASP A 455 -2.25 -11.53 23.72
N LEU A 456 -1.95 -10.94 22.56
CA LEU A 456 -2.89 -10.10 21.79
C LEU A 456 -3.98 -10.86 21.03
N LYS A 457 -4.13 -12.18 21.23
CA LYS A 457 -5.20 -12.99 20.59
C LYS A 457 -6.43 -13.24 21.48
N GLY A 458 -6.46 -12.72 22.70
CA GLY A 458 -7.63 -12.81 23.59
C GLY A 458 -8.45 -11.52 23.65
N PRO A 459 -9.76 -11.57 23.94
CA PRO A 459 -10.48 -10.37 24.35
C PRO A 459 -9.83 -9.78 25.61
N ALA A 460 -9.84 -8.45 25.72
CA ALA A 460 -9.27 -7.72 26.84
C ALA A 460 -9.64 -8.37 28.19
N PRO A 461 -8.69 -8.53 29.13
CA PRO A 461 -9.02 -9.01 30.46
C PRO A 461 -10.05 -8.05 31.05
N LYS A 462 -11.22 -8.58 31.42
CA LYS A 462 -12.17 -7.87 32.26
C LYS A 462 -11.46 -7.58 33.57
N THR A 463 -11.09 -6.32 33.79
CA THR A 463 -10.70 -5.86 35.12
C THR A 463 -11.97 -5.80 35.96
N ASP A 464 -12.18 -6.86 36.75
CA ASP A 464 -13.08 -6.83 37.90
C ASP A 464 -12.47 -5.90 38.94
N SER A 465 -12.73 -4.60 38.79
CA SER A 465 -12.48 -3.60 39.83
C SER A 465 -13.72 -2.75 40.05
N GLU A 466 -14.84 -3.43 40.34
CA GLU A 466 -15.84 -2.86 41.25
C GLU A 466 -15.21 -2.74 42.64
N VAL A 467 -14.49 -1.65 42.88
CA VAL A 467 -14.14 -1.25 44.26
C VAL A 467 -15.27 -0.36 44.76
N THR A 468 -16.38 -1.00 45.12
CA THR A 468 -17.40 -0.41 45.99
C THR A 468 -16.77 -0.02 47.32
N CYS A 469 -16.82 1.27 47.67
CA CYS A 469 -16.56 1.73 49.03
C CYS A 469 -17.49 0.98 50.01
N ARG A 470 -16.92 0.30 51.00
CA ARG A 470 -17.65 -0.10 52.21
C ARG A 470 -17.55 1.04 53.22
N GLU A 471 -18.66 1.24 53.91
CA GLU A 471 -18.98 2.25 54.95
C GLU A 471 -17.85 2.64 55.91
#